data_AF-A0A959DBC6-F1
#
_entry.id   AF-A0A959DBC6-F1
#
_cell.length_a   1.000
_cell.length_b   1.000
_cell.length_c   1.000
_cell.angle_alpha   90.00
_cell.angle_beta   90.00
_cell.angle_gamma   90.00
#
_symmetry.space_group_name_H-M   'P 1'
#
loop_
_entity.id
_entity.type
_entity.pdbx_description
1 polymer ?
#
loop_
_entity_poly.entity_id
_entity_poly.type
_entity_poly.pdbx_seq_one_letter_code
_entity_poly.pdbx_strand_id
1 'polypeptide(L)'
;MKYPFLLCLSLALALFSCEKDTIGTKSTSSEDLGSTLDGEFGSSIGTSSGQAGDSTIQSGLLTAGEWNDLENWDFWKELTAKDTLSEYPGYWKFHGLERVSLKVRRQNGGPVADAQAILLGQNEEVLWQARTDNSGRAEFFPNLLAPGAASPARIKVNHGGQSYYLNEVRYYEAGVNEMAIPWNGPSSQAADVFFVFDATGSMGDELEYIKVEFNDIISRVQNANPAISFRLGSVFYRDEGDEYVTRTSSLSSNFSQTEDFINSQKADGGGDYPEAVHSALKKAVEEQAWREKARARLLFLILDAPPHYQDDVIGAIHSQILLAARKGIKIIPVTASGIDKPTEFLMRILAIATNGTYTFITDHSGIGNDHLEPTVGDYEVEFLNDLIVRLVGEYVVD
;
A
#
# COMPACT_ATOMS: atom_id res chain seq x y z
N MET A 1 -0.25 29.26 -53.08
CA MET A 1 0.22 30.54 -53.66
C MET A 1 -0.84 31.59 -53.37
N LYS A 2 -0.62 32.44 -52.35
CA LYS A 2 -0.06 33.81 -52.42
C LYS A 2 -1.15 34.89 -52.64
N TYR A 3 -1.49 35.58 -51.54
CA TYR A 3 -1.63 37.04 -51.29
C TYR A 3 -1.86 38.01 -52.48
N PRO A 4 -2.65 39.09 -52.31
CA PRO A 4 -2.21 40.29 -51.53
C PRO A 4 -3.38 40.99 -50.76
N PHE A 5 -3.29 42.11 -50.02
CA PHE A 5 -2.38 43.26 -49.95
C PHE A 5 -2.51 43.94 -48.57
N LEU A 6 -1.46 44.69 -48.19
CA LEU A 6 -1.16 45.34 -46.92
C LEU A 6 -1.83 46.73 -46.75
N LEU A 7 -2.23 47.14 -45.54
CA LEU A 7 -2.12 48.55 -45.09
C LEU A 7 -2.10 48.67 -43.55
N CYS A 8 -1.05 49.32 -43.02
CA CYS A 8 -0.88 49.76 -41.63
C CYS A 8 -1.77 50.98 -41.30
N LEU A 9 -2.15 51.22 -40.03
CA LEU A 9 -1.58 52.26 -39.14
C LEU A 9 -2.37 52.45 -37.80
N SER A 10 -1.59 52.71 -36.73
CA SER A 10 -1.83 53.53 -35.51
C SER A 10 -2.85 53.15 -34.42
N LEU A 11 -2.29 52.64 -33.32
CA LEU A 11 -2.22 53.19 -31.94
C LEU A 11 -3.27 54.24 -31.47
N ALA A 12 -3.99 53.92 -30.39
CA ALA A 12 -4.40 54.90 -29.35
C ALA A 12 -4.71 54.18 -28.02
N LEU A 13 -3.91 54.48 -26.99
CA LEU A 13 -4.15 54.21 -25.57
C LEU A 13 -5.17 55.23 -25.03
N ALA A 14 -6.09 54.82 -24.16
CA ALA A 14 -6.78 55.72 -23.26
C ALA A 14 -6.88 55.10 -21.86
N LEU A 15 -6.15 55.73 -20.94
CA LEU A 15 -6.16 55.53 -19.50
C LEU A 15 -7.44 56.15 -18.90
N PHE A 16 -8.02 55.51 -17.88
CA PHE A 16 -8.84 56.20 -16.90
C PHE A 16 -8.09 56.27 -15.57
N SER A 17 -8.01 57.49 -15.05
CA SER A 17 -7.35 57.94 -13.83
C SER A 17 -8.39 58.64 -12.94
N CYS A 18 -7.98 58.88 -11.68
CA CYS A 18 -8.57 59.66 -10.59
C CYS A 18 -9.45 58.88 -9.60
N GLU A 19 -9.27 59.00 -8.28
CA GLU A 19 -8.24 59.67 -7.47
C GLU A 19 -8.31 59.14 -6.02
N LYS A 20 -7.21 59.36 -5.29
CA LYS A 20 -6.96 58.94 -3.90
C LYS A 20 -7.78 59.74 -2.89
N ASP A 21 -8.02 59.15 -1.71
CA ASP A 21 -7.61 59.81 -0.47
C ASP A 21 -7.23 58.79 0.61
N THR A 22 -6.16 59.12 1.34
CA THR A 22 -5.51 58.31 2.38
C THR A 22 -5.45 59.15 3.64
N ILE A 23 -5.98 58.67 4.77
CA ILE A 23 -5.54 59.06 6.12
C ILE A 23 -5.61 57.82 7.01
N GLY A 24 -4.49 57.47 7.63
CA GLY A 24 -4.39 56.37 8.60
C GLY A 24 -4.51 56.84 10.04
N THR A 25 -4.74 55.90 10.96
CA THR A 25 -4.31 55.99 12.37
C THR A 25 -4.35 54.61 13.04
N LYS A 26 -3.34 54.34 13.88
CA LYS A 26 -3.14 53.11 14.70
C LYS A 26 -3.82 53.24 16.08
N SER A 27 -4.08 52.07 16.68
CA SER A 27 -4.27 51.73 18.13
C SER A 27 -5.50 52.35 18.83
N THR A 28 -6.28 51.70 19.72
CA THR A 28 -5.95 50.70 20.76
C THR A 28 -7.25 50.14 21.39
N SER A 29 -7.19 48.88 21.86
CA SER A 29 -7.82 48.26 23.07
C SER A 29 -9.34 48.18 23.35
N SER A 30 -9.73 46.93 23.72
CA SER A 30 -10.70 46.47 24.76
C SER A 30 -12.20 46.74 24.54
N GLU A 31 -13.19 45.86 24.75
CA GLU A 31 -13.47 44.64 25.56
C GLU A 31 -14.55 43.82 24.79
N ASP A 32 -14.48 42.50 24.61
CA ASP A 32 -14.83 41.36 25.47
C ASP A 32 -16.34 41.01 25.61
N LEU A 33 -16.61 39.70 25.78
CA LEU A 33 -17.87 38.94 25.96
C LEU A 33 -18.52 38.38 24.67
N GLY A 34 -18.68 37.06 24.45
CA GLY A 34 -18.44 35.88 25.28
C GLY A 34 -19.40 34.73 24.88
N SER A 35 -19.05 33.52 25.33
CA SER A 35 -19.77 32.21 25.30
C SER A 35 -19.51 31.31 24.07
N THR A 36 -18.54 30.38 24.13
CA THR A 36 -18.39 29.10 24.87
C THR A 36 -18.94 27.89 24.11
N LEU A 37 -18.07 26.92 23.81
CA LEU A 37 -18.12 25.55 24.34
C LEU A 37 -16.74 24.89 24.13
N ASP A 38 -15.98 24.80 25.22
CA ASP A 38 -14.68 24.16 25.34
C ASP A 38 -14.80 22.65 25.62
N GLY A 39 -13.86 21.88 25.07
CA GLY A 39 -13.45 20.56 25.56
C GLY A 39 -11.93 20.57 25.74
N GLU A 40 -11.48 20.61 27.00
CA GLU A 40 -10.10 20.84 27.43
C GLU A 40 -9.13 19.71 27.03
N PHE A 41 -8.05 20.06 26.32
CA PHE A 41 -6.76 19.37 26.40
C PHE A 41 -5.89 20.10 27.45
N GLY A 42 -5.71 19.47 28.62
CA GLY A 42 -4.90 20.02 29.70
C GLY A 42 -3.40 19.83 29.44
N SER A 43 -2.70 20.93 29.13
CA SER A 43 -1.25 21.04 29.14
C SER A 43 -0.77 21.38 30.56
N SER A 44 0.07 20.53 31.15
CA SER A 44 0.91 20.90 32.28
C SER A 44 2.35 20.48 32.02
N ILE A 45 3.16 21.44 31.57
CA ILE A 45 4.63 21.33 31.50
C ILE A 45 5.18 21.51 32.92
N GLY A 46 5.65 20.41 33.50
CA GLY A 46 6.49 20.41 34.69
C GLY A 46 7.92 20.01 34.31
N THR A 47 8.86 20.94 34.47
CA THR A 47 10.29 20.68 34.32
C THR A 47 10.81 19.88 35.52
N SER A 48 11.14 18.60 35.30
CA SER A 48 11.96 17.82 36.24
C SER A 48 12.92 16.90 35.48
N SER A 49 14.22 17.15 35.64
CA SER A 49 15.28 16.20 35.31
C SER A 49 15.19 15.01 36.27
N GLY A 50 14.76 13.86 35.78
CA GLY A 50 14.62 12.62 36.55
C GLY A 50 14.55 11.39 35.63
N GLN A 51 15.47 10.46 35.88
CA GLN A 51 15.59 9.05 35.44
C GLN A 51 14.50 8.49 34.51
N ALA A 52 14.96 7.86 33.41
CA ALA A 52 14.18 6.93 32.59
C ALA A 52 13.46 5.91 33.46
N GLY A 53 12.17 6.13 33.66
CA GLY A 53 11.25 5.18 34.25
C GLY A 53 10.80 4.21 33.18
N ASP A 54 10.83 2.93 33.53
CA ASP A 54 10.28 1.79 32.79
C ASP A 54 8.78 2.02 32.51
N SER A 55 8.47 2.73 31.43
CA SER A 55 7.11 2.83 30.91
C SER A 55 6.84 1.57 30.12
N THR A 56 6.04 0.65 30.67
CA THR A 56 5.53 -0.50 29.93
C THR A 56 4.76 -0.01 28.71
N ILE A 57 5.31 -0.24 27.52
CA ILE A 57 4.66 0.07 26.23
C ILE A 57 3.30 -0.67 26.18
N GLN A 58 2.24 0.05 25.82
CA GLN A 58 0.88 -0.49 25.65
C GLN A 58 0.50 -0.44 24.16
N SER A 59 -0.40 -1.33 23.72
CA SER A 59 -0.96 -1.30 22.36
C SER A 59 -1.98 -0.17 22.21
N GLY A 60 -2.27 0.24 20.97
CA GLY A 60 -3.17 1.34 20.63
C GLY A 60 -2.52 2.70 20.80
N LEU A 61 -1.22 2.82 20.51
CA LEU A 61 -0.48 4.08 20.59
C LEU A 61 -0.07 4.60 19.21
N LEU A 62 0.42 3.71 18.33
CA LEU A 62 0.83 4.11 16.99
C LEU A 62 -0.39 4.51 16.17
N THR A 63 -0.28 5.62 15.44
CA THR A 63 -1.32 6.12 14.53
C THR A 63 -0.91 5.90 13.09
N ALA A 64 -1.86 5.57 12.22
CA ALA A 64 -1.62 5.29 10.81
C ALA A 64 -2.77 5.79 9.92
N GLY A 65 -2.49 5.92 8.63
CA GLY A 65 -3.47 6.19 7.58
C GLY A 65 -3.44 5.13 6.49
N GLU A 66 -4.51 5.10 5.68
CA GLU A 66 -4.67 4.24 4.52
C GLU A 66 -4.92 5.07 3.25
N TRP A 67 -4.36 4.62 2.13
CA TRP A 67 -4.70 5.11 0.81
C TRP A 67 -4.80 3.98 -0.22
N ASN A 68 -5.95 3.91 -0.90
CA ASN A 68 -6.18 2.94 -1.97
C ASN A 68 -6.15 3.62 -3.35
N ASP A 69 -5.03 3.47 -4.06
CA ASP A 69 -4.85 4.00 -5.41
C ASP A 69 -5.74 3.34 -6.47
N LEU A 70 -6.18 2.09 -6.25
CA LEU A 70 -7.09 1.40 -7.18
C LEU A 70 -8.50 1.99 -7.12
N GLU A 71 -8.89 2.56 -5.98
CA GLU A 71 -10.16 3.29 -5.80
C GLU A 71 -10.04 4.76 -6.23
N ASN A 72 -8.83 5.32 -6.13
CA ASN A 72 -8.51 6.70 -6.51
C ASN A 72 -7.67 6.76 -7.80
N TRP A 73 -8.06 5.98 -8.81
CA TRP A 73 -7.21 5.74 -9.98
C TRP A 73 -6.86 6.98 -10.82
N ASP A 74 -7.78 7.93 -10.93
CA ASP A 74 -7.52 9.17 -11.68
C ASP A 74 -6.48 10.05 -10.96
N PHE A 75 -6.50 10.08 -9.62
CA PHE A 75 -5.48 10.74 -8.82
C PHE A 75 -4.11 10.10 -9.04
N TRP A 76 -4.02 8.76 -8.98
CA TRP A 76 -2.77 8.04 -9.23
C TRP A 76 -2.19 8.31 -10.62
N LYS A 77 -3.03 8.30 -11.67
CA LYS A 77 -2.60 8.60 -13.04
C LYS A 77 -2.09 10.03 -13.18
N GLU A 78 -2.76 11.00 -12.58
CA GLU A 78 -2.31 12.39 -12.63
C GLU A 78 -0.95 12.54 -11.95
N LEU A 79 -0.81 11.96 -10.76
CA LEU A 79 0.38 12.02 -9.94
C LEU A 79 1.62 11.45 -10.64
N THR A 80 1.45 10.34 -11.35
CA THR A 80 2.53 9.62 -12.04
C THR A 80 2.80 10.10 -13.47
N ALA A 81 1.87 10.83 -14.08
CA ALA A 81 2.05 11.35 -15.44
C ALA A 81 2.59 12.78 -15.49
N LYS A 82 2.28 13.63 -14.49
CA LYS A 82 2.48 15.08 -14.61
C LYS A 82 2.94 15.79 -13.33
N ASP A 83 3.04 15.08 -12.23
CA ASP A 83 3.22 15.69 -10.91
C ASP A 83 4.40 15.04 -10.15
N THR A 84 4.33 15.07 -8.83
CA THR A 84 5.40 14.86 -7.87
C THR A 84 6.06 13.48 -7.98
N LEU A 85 5.35 12.46 -8.49
CA LEU A 85 5.90 11.10 -8.64
C LEU A 85 6.27 10.75 -10.10
N SER A 86 6.23 11.70 -11.03
CA SER A 86 6.38 11.41 -12.47
C SER A 86 7.76 10.91 -12.90
N GLU A 87 8.80 11.11 -12.11
CA GLU A 87 10.16 10.63 -12.38
C GLU A 87 10.42 9.19 -11.89
N TYR A 88 9.67 8.70 -10.90
CA TYR A 88 9.93 7.44 -10.22
C TYR A 88 9.58 6.16 -11.01
N PRO A 89 8.66 6.15 -11.99
CA PRO A 89 8.54 5.02 -12.89
C PRO A 89 9.88 4.70 -13.57
N GLY A 90 10.59 5.72 -14.05
CA GLY A 90 11.91 5.54 -14.67
C GLY A 90 12.97 5.06 -13.68
N TYR A 91 12.98 5.62 -12.46
CA TYR A 91 13.90 5.25 -11.39
C TYR A 91 13.80 3.75 -11.05
N TRP A 92 12.59 3.23 -10.86
CA TRP A 92 12.33 1.82 -10.53
C TRP A 92 12.11 0.92 -11.75
N LYS A 93 12.35 1.44 -12.97
CA LYS A 93 12.21 0.73 -14.24
C LYS A 93 10.81 0.14 -14.47
N PHE A 94 9.78 0.86 -14.02
CA PHE A 94 8.40 0.62 -14.44
C PHE A 94 8.10 1.41 -15.72
N HIS A 95 7.26 0.84 -16.59
CA HIS A 95 7.06 1.37 -17.93
C HIS A 95 5.62 1.84 -18.17
N GLY A 96 4.65 0.92 -18.14
CA GLY A 96 3.26 1.21 -18.47
C GLY A 96 2.33 0.95 -17.28
N LEU A 97 1.57 1.98 -16.89
CA LEU A 97 0.57 1.88 -15.82
C LEU A 97 -0.84 1.61 -16.35
N GLU A 98 -0.98 1.12 -17.59
CA GLU A 98 -2.29 0.79 -18.13
C GLU A 98 -2.93 -0.35 -17.34
N ARG A 99 -4.13 -0.11 -16.84
CA ARG A 99 -4.85 -1.03 -15.95
C ARG A 99 -5.93 -1.77 -16.73
N VAL A 100 -6.04 -3.06 -16.49
CA VAL A 100 -7.20 -3.87 -16.86
C VAL A 100 -7.79 -4.41 -15.57
N SER A 101 -9.10 -4.25 -15.36
CA SER A 101 -9.79 -4.76 -14.18
C SER A 101 -10.81 -5.81 -14.55
N LEU A 102 -10.92 -6.86 -13.74
CA LEU A 102 -11.89 -7.94 -13.88
C LEU A 102 -12.72 -8.07 -12.60
N LYS A 103 -14.03 -8.21 -12.75
CA LYS A 103 -14.96 -8.64 -11.70
C LYS A 103 -15.55 -10.00 -12.10
N VAL A 104 -15.28 -11.03 -11.30
CA VAL A 104 -15.87 -12.36 -11.44
C VAL A 104 -16.96 -12.55 -10.41
N ARG A 105 -18.16 -12.86 -10.89
CA ARG A 105 -19.33 -13.16 -10.06
C ARG A 105 -19.89 -14.54 -10.40
N ARG A 106 -20.67 -15.09 -9.48
CA ARG A 106 -21.48 -16.28 -9.77
C ARG A 106 -22.69 -15.86 -10.60
N GLN A 107 -23.22 -16.77 -11.42
CA GLN A 107 -24.45 -16.51 -12.19
C GLN A 107 -25.67 -16.26 -11.29
N ASN A 108 -25.70 -16.82 -10.09
CA ASN A 108 -26.75 -16.59 -9.09
C ASN A 108 -26.48 -15.39 -8.17
N GLY A 109 -25.42 -14.61 -8.42
CA GLY A 109 -25.03 -13.47 -7.61
C GLY A 109 -23.93 -13.79 -6.60
N GLY A 110 -23.31 -12.73 -6.08
CA GLY A 110 -22.16 -12.82 -5.17
C GLY A 110 -20.81 -13.04 -5.88
N PRO A 111 -19.71 -12.76 -5.17
CA PRO A 111 -18.37 -12.81 -5.72
C PRO A 111 -17.83 -14.24 -5.87
N VAL A 112 -16.79 -14.37 -6.71
CA VAL A 112 -15.97 -15.57 -6.78
C VAL A 112 -14.55 -15.20 -6.36
N ALA A 113 -14.19 -15.57 -5.14
CA ALA A 113 -12.85 -15.38 -4.60
C ALA A 113 -11.88 -16.48 -5.03
N ASP A 114 -10.58 -16.14 -5.07
CA ASP A 114 -9.45 -17.04 -5.34
C ASP A 114 -9.51 -17.74 -6.70
N ALA A 115 -10.25 -17.18 -7.67
CA ALA A 115 -10.23 -17.63 -9.05
C ALA A 115 -8.95 -17.16 -9.73
N GLN A 116 -8.22 -18.06 -10.39
CA GLN A 116 -7.03 -17.70 -11.13
C GLN A 116 -7.44 -16.98 -12.41
N ALA A 117 -7.02 -15.73 -12.56
CA ALA A 117 -7.30 -14.91 -13.72
C ALA A 117 -6.02 -14.64 -14.52
N ILE A 118 -6.08 -14.86 -15.83
CA ILE A 118 -4.92 -14.82 -16.72
C ILE A 118 -5.27 -13.90 -17.88
N LEU A 119 -4.53 -12.81 -18.02
CA LEU A 119 -4.62 -11.89 -19.14
C LEU A 119 -3.74 -12.41 -20.27
N LEU A 120 -4.34 -12.61 -21.45
CA LEU A 120 -3.67 -13.20 -22.61
C LEU A 120 -3.60 -12.19 -23.76
N GLY A 121 -2.49 -12.21 -24.48
CA GLY A 121 -2.32 -11.50 -25.74
C GLY A 121 -2.90 -12.28 -26.93
N GLN A 122 -2.68 -11.76 -28.14
CA GLN A 122 -3.29 -12.31 -29.37
C GLN A 122 -2.78 -13.70 -29.73
N ASN A 123 -1.54 -14.06 -29.36
CA ASN A 123 -0.92 -15.35 -29.64
C ASN A 123 -0.95 -16.30 -28.44
N GLU A 124 -1.89 -16.07 -27.50
CA GLU A 124 -2.03 -16.82 -26.24
C GLU A 124 -0.85 -16.70 -25.26
N GLU A 125 0.05 -15.74 -25.47
CA GLU A 125 1.07 -15.36 -24.50
C GLU A 125 0.43 -14.79 -23.24
N VAL A 126 1.01 -15.12 -22.09
CA VAL A 126 0.56 -14.62 -20.80
C VAL A 126 1.12 -13.22 -20.58
N LEU A 127 0.24 -12.23 -20.48
CA LEU A 127 0.61 -10.84 -20.19
C LEU A 127 0.64 -10.56 -18.69
N TRP A 128 -0.31 -11.14 -17.94
CA TRP A 128 -0.39 -11.01 -16.49
C TRP A 128 -1.18 -12.17 -15.88
N GLN A 129 -0.86 -12.52 -14.63
CA GLN A 129 -1.62 -13.48 -13.85
C GLN A 129 -1.95 -12.89 -12.49
N ALA A 130 -3.20 -13.02 -12.08
CA ALA A 130 -3.70 -12.58 -10.80
C ALA A 130 -4.66 -13.62 -10.21
N ARG A 131 -5.10 -13.38 -8.99
CA ARG A 131 -6.26 -14.08 -8.42
C ARG A 131 -7.31 -13.09 -7.97
N THR A 132 -8.57 -13.47 -8.06
CA THR A 132 -9.65 -12.62 -7.58
C THR A 132 -9.65 -12.55 -6.06
N ASP A 133 -9.90 -11.36 -5.51
CA ASP A 133 -10.08 -11.17 -4.07
C ASP A 133 -11.45 -11.65 -3.57
N ASN A 134 -11.73 -11.46 -2.28
CA ASN A 134 -13.02 -11.78 -1.65
C ASN A 134 -14.22 -11.10 -2.32
N SER A 135 -14.03 -9.92 -2.92
CA SER A 135 -15.04 -9.24 -3.73
C SER A 135 -15.14 -9.80 -5.16
N GLY A 136 -14.27 -10.71 -5.58
CA GLY A 136 -14.20 -11.22 -6.94
C GLY A 136 -13.45 -10.32 -7.91
N ARG A 137 -12.65 -9.36 -7.43
CA ARG A 137 -11.86 -8.43 -8.26
C ARG A 137 -10.44 -8.94 -8.48
N ALA A 138 -9.94 -8.78 -9.71
CA ALA A 138 -8.54 -8.96 -10.05
C ALA A 138 -8.07 -7.81 -10.95
N GLU A 139 -6.84 -7.38 -10.75
CA GLU A 139 -6.21 -6.28 -11.46
C GLU A 139 -5.03 -6.79 -12.30
N PHE A 140 -4.83 -6.23 -13.48
CA PHE A 140 -3.73 -6.56 -14.38
C PHE A 140 -3.05 -5.30 -14.89
N PHE A 141 -1.73 -5.36 -15.02
CA PHE A 141 -0.88 -4.26 -15.50
C PHE A 141 0.06 -4.78 -16.61
N PRO A 142 -0.47 -5.07 -17.82
CA PRO A 142 0.24 -5.81 -18.87
C PRO A 142 1.58 -5.19 -19.30
N ASN A 143 1.74 -3.87 -19.16
CA ASN A 143 2.95 -3.14 -19.58
C ASN A 143 3.83 -2.69 -18.41
N LEU A 144 3.52 -3.08 -17.16
CA LEU A 144 4.19 -2.54 -15.97
C LEU A 144 5.70 -2.75 -15.99
N LEU A 145 6.13 -3.97 -16.36
CA LEU A 145 7.53 -4.41 -16.26
C LEU A 145 8.22 -4.58 -17.61
N ALA A 146 7.46 -4.56 -18.70
CA ALA A 146 7.99 -4.75 -20.05
C ALA A 146 7.30 -3.76 -21.00
N PRO A 147 8.04 -2.82 -21.60
CA PRO A 147 7.47 -1.88 -22.54
C PRO A 147 7.09 -2.62 -23.82
N GLY A 148 5.92 -2.30 -24.38
CA GLY A 148 5.44 -2.90 -25.62
C GLY A 148 4.98 -4.34 -25.48
N ALA A 149 4.45 -4.74 -24.31
CA ALA A 149 3.74 -6.01 -24.21
C ALA A 149 2.60 -6.05 -25.24
N ALA A 150 2.26 -7.25 -25.69
CA ALA A 150 1.21 -7.39 -26.68
C ALA A 150 -0.12 -6.87 -26.14
N SER A 151 -0.97 -6.38 -27.04
CA SER A 151 -2.28 -5.87 -26.64
C SER A 151 -3.13 -6.98 -26.01
N PRO A 152 -3.78 -6.72 -24.87
CA PRO A 152 -4.71 -7.67 -24.26
C PRO A 152 -5.80 -8.10 -25.25
N ALA A 153 -5.98 -9.42 -25.39
CA ALA A 153 -6.94 -10.01 -26.31
C ALA A 153 -8.03 -10.80 -25.58
N ARG A 154 -7.68 -11.51 -24.51
CA ARG A 154 -8.61 -12.41 -23.81
C ARG A 154 -8.26 -12.51 -22.33
N ILE A 155 -9.29 -12.65 -21.49
CA ILE A 155 -9.12 -13.05 -20.08
C ILE A 155 -9.58 -14.49 -19.93
N LYS A 156 -8.70 -15.34 -19.39
CA LYS A 156 -9.02 -16.71 -18.97
C LYS A 156 -9.16 -16.76 -17.46
N VAL A 157 -10.27 -17.29 -16.97
CA VAL A 157 -10.52 -17.52 -15.53
C VAL A 157 -10.60 -19.02 -15.27
N ASN A 158 -9.73 -19.54 -14.40
CA ASN A 158 -9.79 -20.91 -13.92
C ASN A 158 -10.40 -20.93 -12.52
N HIS A 159 -11.50 -21.67 -12.36
CA HIS A 159 -12.13 -21.87 -11.06
C HIS A 159 -12.89 -23.20 -11.04
N GLY A 160 -12.89 -23.89 -9.90
CA GLY A 160 -13.64 -25.15 -9.76
C GLY A 160 -13.22 -26.27 -10.73
N GLY A 161 -11.98 -26.25 -11.24
CA GLY A 161 -11.50 -27.19 -12.25
C GLY A 161 -12.01 -26.93 -13.68
N GLN A 162 -12.63 -25.78 -13.92
CA GLN A 162 -13.12 -25.34 -15.23
C GLN A 162 -12.39 -24.06 -15.67
N SER A 163 -12.38 -23.81 -16.98
CA SER A 163 -11.86 -22.57 -17.57
C SER A 163 -12.97 -21.80 -18.27
N TYR A 164 -13.02 -20.49 -18.02
CA TYR A 164 -13.96 -19.55 -18.60
C TYR A 164 -13.19 -18.47 -19.35
N TYR A 165 -13.77 -17.92 -20.41
CA TYR A 165 -13.09 -16.98 -21.30
C TYR A 165 -13.94 -15.73 -21.57
N LEU A 166 -13.28 -14.58 -21.60
CA LEU A 166 -13.83 -13.29 -22.02
C LEU A 166 -12.96 -12.79 -23.18
N ASN A 167 -13.54 -12.70 -24.38
CA ASN A 167 -12.83 -12.48 -25.65
C ASN A 167 -12.74 -11.00 -26.08
N GLU A 168 -13.23 -10.07 -25.27
CA GLU A 168 -13.20 -8.64 -25.53
C GLU A 168 -12.70 -7.90 -24.29
N VAL A 169 -11.39 -7.68 -24.22
CA VAL A 169 -10.77 -7.04 -23.08
C VAL A 169 -10.82 -5.52 -23.21
N ARG A 170 -11.28 -4.86 -22.15
CA ARG A 170 -11.24 -3.41 -22.00
C ARG A 170 -10.14 -3.01 -21.01
N TYR A 171 -9.40 -1.96 -21.35
CA TYR A 171 -8.67 -1.20 -20.34
C TYR A 171 -9.65 -0.50 -19.38
N TYR A 172 -9.19 -0.19 -18.18
CA TYR A 172 -10.00 0.34 -17.09
C TYR A 172 -10.74 1.63 -17.47
N GLU A 173 -10.14 2.48 -18.31
CA GLU A 173 -10.73 3.70 -18.83
C GLU A 173 -12.03 3.46 -19.62
N ALA A 174 -12.16 2.28 -20.25
CA ALA A 174 -13.36 1.85 -20.96
C ALA A 174 -14.33 1.05 -20.06
N GLY A 175 -14.01 0.90 -18.77
CA GLY A 175 -14.82 0.22 -17.77
C GLY A 175 -14.35 -1.19 -17.41
N VAL A 176 -14.76 -1.65 -16.23
CA VAL A 176 -14.39 -2.97 -15.67
C VAL A 176 -14.90 -4.11 -16.56
N ASN A 177 -14.08 -5.15 -16.74
CA ASN A 177 -14.47 -6.37 -17.43
C ASN A 177 -15.28 -7.24 -16.45
N GLU A 178 -16.46 -7.71 -16.85
CA GLU A 178 -17.28 -8.57 -15.98
C GLU A 178 -17.41 -9.98 -16.55
N MET A 179 -17.35 -10.97 -15.67
CA MET A 179 -17.59 -12.36 -16.01
C MET A 179 -18.51 -13.01 -14.98
N ALA A 180 -19.59 -13.64 -15.45
CA ALA A 180 -20.46 -14.45 -14.61
C ALA A 180 -20.20 -15.94 -14.89
N ILE A 181 -19.77 -16.69 -13.87
CA ILE A 181 -19.47 -18.13 -14.00
C ILE A 181 -20.49 -19.00 -13.27
N PRO A 182 -20.80 -20.21 -13.78
CA PRO A 182 -21.70 -21.17 -13.14
C PRO A 182 -21.00 -21.89 -11.97
N TRP A 183 -20.66 -21.15 -10.91
CA TRP A 183 -20.05 -21.70 -9.69
C TRP A 183 -21.01 -21.61 -8.50
N ASN A 184 -21.31 -22.76 -7.90
CA ASN A 184 -22.17 -22.86 -6.71
C ASN A 184 -21.46 -23.46 -5.49
N GLY A 185 -20.14 -23.69 -5.57
CA GLY A 185 -19.37 -24.24 -4.45
C GLY A 185 -19.09 -23.21 -3.36
N PRO A 186 -18.64 -23.67 -2.18
CA PRO A 186 -18.35 -22.79 -1.06
C PRO A 186 -17.14 -21.88 -1.35
N SER A 187 -17.13 -20.70 -0.73
CA SER A 187 -15.93 -19.86 -0.62
C SER A 187 -14.96 -20.50 0.38
N SER A 188 -13.65 -20.39 0.13
CA SER A 188 -12.64 -20.89 1.07
C SER A 188 -12.74 -20.14 2.40
N GLN A 189 -12.60 -20.82 3.54
CA GLN A 189 -12.59 -20.20 4.88
C GLN A 189 -11.17 -20.17 5.44
N ALA A 190 -10.23 -19.77 4.60
CA ALA A 190 -8.80 -19.86 4.84
C ALA A 190 -8.15 -18.52 4.52
N ALA A 191 -7.42 -17.94 5.46
CA ALA A 191 -6.64 -16.71 5.23
C ALA A 191 -5.23 -16.82 5.79
N ASP A 192 -4.22 -16.57 4.96
CA ASP A 192 -2.83 -16.48 5.41
C ASP A 192 -2.46 -15.01 5.59
N VAL A 193 -1.81 -14.68 6.70
CA VAL A 193 -1.28 -13.34 6.95
C VAL A 193 0.21 -13.47 7.28
N PHE A 194 1.04 -12.67 6.62
CA PHE A 194 2.48 -12.70 6.76
C PHE A 194 3.02 -11.30 6.99
N PHE A 195 3.95 -11.15 7.93
CA PHE A 195 4.50 -9.85 8.29
C PHE A 195 5.98 -9.79 7.97
N VAL A 196 6.38 -8.77 7.23
CA VAL A 196 7.77 -8.46 6.94
C VAL A 196 8.15 -7.24 7.76
N PHE A 197 9.12 -7.39 8.65
CA PHE A 197 9.62 -6.28 9.46
C PHE A 197 11.05 -5.94 9.07
N ASP A 198 11.27 -4.66 8.84
CA ASP A 198 12.57 -4.05 8.99
C ASP A 198 13.04 -4.14 10.45
N ALA A 199 14.30 -4.52 10.63
CA ALA A 199 14.92 -4.75 11.93
C ALA A 199 16.32 -4.13 12.01
N THR A 200 16.60 -3.12 11.19
CA THR A 200 17.82 -2.30 11.33
C THR A 200 17.71 -1.33 12.49
N GLY A 201 18.83 -0.70 12.84
CA GLY A 201 18.91 0.17 14.02
C GLY A 201 17.97 1.37 13.99
N SER A 202 17.59 1.89 12.81
CA SER A 202 16.69 3.05 12.69
C SER A 202 15.26 2.74 13.11
N MET A 203 14.82 1.50 12.94
CA MET A 203 13.52 1.00 13.42
C MET A 203 13.48 0.72 14.93
N GLY A 204 14.55 0.99 15.69
CA GLY A 204 14.69 0.50 17.06
C GLY A 204 13.56 0.89 18.02
N ASP A 205 13.15 2.15 17.99
CA ASP A 205 12.10 2.64 18.86
C ASP A 205 10.73 2.17 18.35
N GLU A 206 10.43 2.40 17.07
CA GLU A 206 9.19 2.01 16.40
C GLU A 206 8.92 0.49 16.49
N LEU A 207 9.96 -0.35 16.35
CA LEU A 207 9.82 -1.80 16.34
C LEU A 207 9.29 -2.34 17.67
N GLU A 208 9.69 -1.76 18.80
CA GLU A 208 9.18 -2.21 20.11
C GLU A 208 7.69 -1.86 20.27
N TYR A 209 7.22 -0.72 19.75
CA TYR A 209 5.77 -0.42 19.69
C TYR A 209 5.05 -1.38 18.75
N ILE A 210 5.59 -1.58 17.54
CA ILE A 210 5.02 -2.49 16.54
C ILE A 210 4.86 -3.91 17.09
N LYS A 211 5.83 -4.42 17.84
CA LYS A 211 5.75 -5.75 18.50
C LYS A 211 4.59 -5.83 19.49
N VAL A 212 4.32 -4.77 20.24
CA VAL A 212 3.20 -4.71 21.20
C VAL A 212 1.87 -4.60 20.45
N GLU A 213 1.76 -3.75 19.43
CA GLU A 213 0.58 -3.64 18.56
C GLU A 213 0.26 -4.98 17.90
N PHE A 214 1.28 -5.69 17.45
CA PHE A 214 1.16 -6.98 16.78
C PHE A 214 0.47 -8.05 17.63
N ASN A 215 0.84 -8.15 18.91
CA ASN A 215 0.23 -9.13 19.82
C ASN A 215 -1.28 -8.84 20.02
N ASP A 216 -1.68 -7.56 20.05
CA ASP A 216 -3.09 -7.16 20.07
C ASP A 216 -3.80 -7.50 18.75
N ILE A 217 -3.18 -7.19 17.61
CA ILE A 217 -3.69 -7.50 16.26
C ILE A 217 -4.01 -8.99 16.12
N ILE A 218 -3.06 -9.89 16.48
CA ILE A 218 -3.28 -11.34 16.39
C ILE A 218 -4.53 -11.75 17.18
N SER A 219 -4.60 -11.30 18.43
CA SER A 219 -5.67 -11.65 19.35
C SER A 219 -7.03 -11.20 18.81
N ARG A 220 -7.10 -9.98 18.26
CA ARG A 220 -8.33 -9.39 17.73
C ARG A 220 -8.77 -10.00 16.40
N VAL A 221 -7.84 -10.26 15.48
CA VAL A 221 -8.14 -10.89 14.18
C VAL A 221 -8.79 -12.26 14.38
N GLN A 222 -8.28 -13.06 15.33
CA GLN A 222 -8.87 -14.36 15.68
C GLN A 222 -10.30 -14.24 16.19
N ASN A 223 -10.53 -13.30 17.10
CA ASN A 223 -11.83 -13.14 17.77
C ASN A 223 -12.89 -12.56 16.84
N ALA A 224 -12.50 -11.65 15.93
CA ALA A 224 -13.43 -11.01 14.99
C ALA A 224 -13.92 -11.96 13.88
N ASN A 225 -13.12 -12.96 13.50
CA ASN A 225 -13.37 -13.80 12.33
C ASN A 225 -13.32 -15.32 12.66
N PRO A 226 -14.17 -15.84 13.57
CA PRO A 226 -14.06 -17.20 14.08
C PRO A 226 -14.30 -18.31 13.04
N ALA A 227 -14.93 -17.96 11.90
CA ALA A 227 -15.14 -18.90 10.80
C ALA A 227 -13.89 -19.11 9.92
N ILE A 228 -12.90 -18.22 10.01
CA ILE A 228 -11.70 -18.23 9.18
C ILE A 228 -10.58 -19.01 9.86
N SER A 229 -10.04 -20.01 9.16
CA SER A 229 -8.80 -20.67 9.55
C SER A 229 -7.61 -19.80 9.14
N PHE A 230 -7.03 -19.10 10.12
CA PHE A 230 -5.85 -18.27 9.91
C PHE A 230 -4.54 -19.07 9.99
N ARG A 231 -3.54 -18.65 9.21
CA ARG A 231 -2.13 -18.97 9.46
C ARG A 231 -1.34 -17.67 9.49
N LEU A 232 -0.41 -17.58 10.43
CA LEU A 232 0.46 -16.44 10.64
C LEU A 232 1.92 -16.84 10.43
N GLY A 233 2.71 -15.93 9.90
CA GLY A 233 4.16 -16.08 9.78
C GLY A 233 4.80 -14.71 9.72
N SER A 234 6.12 -14.67 9.85
CA SER A 234 6.85 -13.42 9.79
C SER A 234 8.28 -13.61 9.32
N VAL A 235 8.83 -12.59 8.66
CA VAL A 235 10.26 -12.46 8.39
C VAL A 235 10.74 -11.12 8.93
N PHE A 236 11.92 -11.13 9.54
CA PHE A 236 12.66 -9.91 9.87
C PHE A 236 13.84 -9.86 8.93
N TYR A 237 14.15 -8.67 8.43
CA TYR A 237 15.34 -8.43 7.65
C TYR A 237 16.19 -7.33 8.27
N ARG A 238 17.48 -7.37 7.94
CA ARG A 238 18.42 -6.27 8.15
C ARG A 238 19.18 -6.09 6.85
N ASP A 239 20.43 -5.65 6.89
CA ASP A 239 21.21 -5.44 5.68
C ASP A 239 22.32 -6.47 5.43
N GLU A 240 22.88 -6.41 4.23
CA GLU A 240 24.03 -7.19 3.80
C GLU A 240 25.25 -6.88 4.68
N GLY A 241 25.82 -7.92 5.30
CA GLY A 241 26.96 -7.80 6.21
C GLY A 241 26.60 -7.72 7.68
N ASP A 242 25.31 -7.62 8.03
CA ASP A 242 24.83 -7.76 9.40
C ASP A 242 24.89 -9.21 9.91
N GLU A 243 24.55 -9.42 11.19
CA GLU A 243 24.45 -10.75 11.81
C GLU A 243 23.56 -11.72 11.00
N TYR A 244 22.53 -11.18 10.34
CA TYR A 244 21.70 -11.89 9.39
C TYR A 244 21.08 -10.91 8.40
N VAL A 245 20.87 -11.36 7.16
CA VAL A 245 20.05 -10.62 6.19
C VAL A 245 18.57 -10.90 6.43
N THR A 246 18.18 -12.15 6.70
CA THR A 246 16.80 -12.51 7.02
C THR A 246 16.68 -13.60 8.09
N ARG A 247 15.63 -13.51 8.92
CA ARG A 247 15.18 -14.56 9.85
C ARG A 247 13.68 -14.76 9.70
N THR A 248 13.20 -16.00 9.78
CA THR A 248 11.81 -16.31 9.41
C THR A 248 11.12 -17.28 10.37
N SER A 249 9.88 -16.97 10.73
CA SER A 249 8.87 -17.90 11.22
C SER A 249 7.91 -18.24 10.09
N SER A 250 7.80 -19.52 9.73
CA SER A 250 6.96 -19.97 8.63
C SER A 250 5.46 -19.84 8.93
N LEU A 251 4.64 -19.67 7.88
CA LEU A 251 3.18 -19.69 7.98
C LEU A 251 2.66 -20.92 8.75
N SER A 252 2.10 -20.69 9.92
CA SER A 252 1.66 -21.70 10.87
C SER A 252 0.31 -21.35 11.49
N SER A 253 -0.43 -22.37 11.93
CA SER A 253 -1.64 -22.18 12.76
C SER A 253 -1.32 -22.04 14.25
N ASN A 254 -0.06 -22.25 14.65
CA ASN A 254 0.43 -22.00 16.00
C ASN A 254 0.90 -20.54 16.11
N PHE A 255 0.05 -19.66 16.62
CA PHE A 255 0.35 -18.23 16.65
C PHE A 255 1.35 -17.88 17.74
N SER A 256 1.32 -18.58 18.87
CA SER A 256 2.34 -18.45 19.93
C SER A 256 3.75 -18.67 19.41
N GLN A 257 3.96 -19.58 18.44
CA GLN A 257 5.27 -19.73 17.79
C GLN A 257 5.73 -18.45 17.07
N THR A 258 4.82 -17.75 16.39
CA THR A 258 5.13 -16.52 15.65
C THR A 258 5.25 -15.32 16.58
N GLU A 259 4.42 -15.25 17.62
CA GLU A 259 4.52 -14.27 18.70
C GLU A 259 5.88 -14.38 19.41
N ASP A 260 6.27 -15.59 19.85
CA ASP A 260 7.56 -15.84 20.49
C ASP A 260 8.72 -15.45 19.56
N PHE A 261 8.61 -15.78 18.27
CA PHE A 261 9.59 -15.38 17.27
C PHE A 261 9.73 -13.86 17.18
N ILE A 262 8.62 -13.12 17.02
CA ILE A 262 8.60 -11.65 16.93
C ILE A 262 9.13 -11.01 18.22
N ASN A 263 8.68 -11.48 19.38
CA ASN A 263 9.09 -10.96 20.68
C ASN A 263 10.60 -11.12 20.93
N SER A 264 11.23 -12.14 20.33
CA SER A 264 12.67 -12.38 20.43
C SER A 264 13.54 -11.53 19.49
N GLN A 265 12.94 -10.83 18.52
CA GLN A 265 13.70 -9.97 17.60
C GLN A 265 14.03 -8.61 18.22
N LYS A 266 15.11 -8.03 17.73
CA LYS A 266 15.60 -6.70 18.11
C LYS A 266 16.13 -5.98 16.88
N ALA A 267 15.92 -4.68 16.83
CA ALA A 267 16.60 -3.80 15.90
C ALA A 267 18.10 -3.78 16.18
N ASP A 268 18.91 -3.96 15.15
CA ASP A 268 20.37 -3.78 15.19
C ASP A 268 20.92 -3.76 13.76
N GLY A 269 22.18 -3.38 13.60
CA GLY A 269 22.83 -3.37 12.30
C GLY A 269 22.34 -2.25 11.39
N GLY A 270 22.47 -2.46 10.08
CA GLY A 270 22.39 -1.43 9.05
C GLY A 270 23.67 -0.60 8.96
N GLY A 271 23.58 0.58 8.37
CA GLY A 271 24.67 1.56 8.32
C GLY A 271 24.66 2.38 7.04
N ASP A 272 24.35 1.76 5.91
CA ASP A 272 23.88 2.45 4.71
C ASP A 272 22.35 2.52 4.67
N TYR A 273 21.87 3.56 4.01
CA TYR A 273 20.50 3.71 3.52
C TYR A 273 20.69 3.67 2.01
N PRO A 274 20.39 2.55 1.31
CA PRO A 274 19.21 1.66 1.40
C PRO A 274 19.44 0.30 2.10
N GLU A 275 18.41 -0.58 2.14
CA GLU A 275 18.42 -1.88 2.82
C GLU A 275 17.97 -3.10 1.96
N ALA A 276 18.07 -4.33 2.52
CA ALA A 276 17.79 -5.60 1.84
C ALA A 276 16.29 -6.00 1.72
N VAL A 277 15.38 -5.05 1.45
CA VAL A 277 13.92 -5.30 1.31
C VAL A 277 13.60 -6.41 0.29
N HIS A 278 14.37 -6.48 -0.80
CA HIS A 278 14.21 -7.48 -1.86
C HIS A 278 14.43 -8.91 -1.37
N SER A 279 15.36 -9.11 -0.44
CA SER A 279 15.64 -10.40 0.20
C SER A 279 14.45 -10.83 1.08
N ALA A 280 13.88 -9.89 1.83
CA ALA A 280 12.69 -10.11 2.64
C ALA A 280 11.46 -10.46 1.78
N LEU A 281 11.23 -9.71 0.70
CA LEU A 281 10.15 -9.98 -0.27
C LEU A 281 10.28 -11.39 -0.88
N LYS A 282 11.50 -11.80 -1.24
CA LYS A 282 11.73 -13.17 -1.74
C LYS A 282 11.38 -14.22 -0.67
N LYS A 283 11.82 -14.03 0.57
CA LYS A 283 11.46 -14.94 1.69
C LYS A 283 9.97 -15.03 1.91
N ALA A 284 9.27 -13.89 1.85
CA ALA A 284 7.85 -13.78 2.12
C ALA A 284 6.98 -14.30 0.96
N VAL A 285 7.28 -13.94 -0.29
CA VAL A 285 6.45 -14.24 -1.46
C VAL A 285 6.81 -15.60 -2.06
N GLU A 286 8.09 -15.89 -2.24
CA GLU A 286 8.54 -17.09 -2.96
C GLU A 286 8.63 -18.31 -2.05
N GLU A 287 9.34 -18.17 -0.93
CA GLU A 287 9.75 -19.29 -0.07
C GLU A 287 8.71 -19.73 0.96
N GLN A 288 7.71 -18.88 1.27
CA GLN A 288 6.61 -19.29 2.15
C GLN A 288 5.62 -20.22 1.46
N ALA A 289 5.16 -21.21 2.20
CA ALA A 289 4.14 -22.17 1.79
C ALA A 289 2.72 -21.59 1.94
N TRP A 290 2.42 -20.52 1.19
CA TRP A 290 1.07 -19.95 1.05
C TRP A 290 0.07 -21.03 0.63
N ARG A 291 -1.16 -20.98 1.15
CA ARG A 291 -2.20 -21.95 0.81
C ARG A 291 -2.58 -21.79 -0.65
N GLU A 292 -2.63 -22.89 -1.40
CA GLU A 292 -3.10 -22.88 -2.80
C GLU A 292 -4.56 -22.46 -2.94
N LYS A 293 -5.36 -22.71 -1.89
CA LYS A 293 -6.77 -22.30 -1.79
C LYS A 293 -6.99 -21.48 -0.53
N ALA A 294 -7.12 -20.17 -0.67
CA ALA A 294 -7.33 -19.25 0.44
C ALA A 294 -8.20 -18.08 -0.03
N ARG A 295 -9.13 -17.63 0.81
CA ARG A 295 -9.92 -16.42 0.54
C ARG A 295 -9.02 -15.20 0.49
N ALA A 296 -8.00 -15.15 1.36
CA ALA A 296 -7.03 -14.07 1.38
C ALA A 296 -5.61 -14.58 1.65
N ARG A 297 -4.64 -13.88 1.08
CA ARG A 297 -3.22 -13.99 1.37
C ARG A 297 -2.71 -12.56 1.52
N LEU A 298 -2.38 -12.15 2.74
CA LEU A 298 -2.03 -10.77 3.07
C LEU A 298 -0.58 -10.71 3.52
N LEU A 299 0.21 -9.84 2.91
CA LEU A 299 1.60 -9.60 3.28
C LEU A 299 1.72 -8.15 3.72
N PHE A 300 1.87 -7.91 5.02
CA PHE A 300 2.17 -6.59 5.56
C PHE A 300 3.68 -6.36 5.48
N LEU A 301 4.11 -5.29 4.81
CA LEU A 301 5.52 -4.92 4.64
C LEU A 301 5.81 -3.65 5.43
N ILE A 302 6.47 -3.78 6.58
CA ILE A 302 6.76 -2.70 7.52
C ILE A 302 8.23 -2.31 7.37
N LEU A 303 8.50 -1.04 7.03
CA LEU A 303 9.84 -0.53 6.71
C LEU A 303 9.96 0.99 6.85
N ASP A 304 11.19 1.46 7.12
CA ASP A 304 11.59 2.88 7.17
C ASP A 304 12.61 3.26 6.07
N ALA A 305 13.11 2.29 5.29
CA ALA A 305 14.14 2.52 4.27
C ALA A 305 13.83 1.88 2.89
N PRO A 306 14.36 2.45 1.77
CA PRO A 306 14.25 1.89 0.44
C PRO A 306 15.01 0.58 0.29
N PRO A 307 14.65 -0.26 -0.69
CA PRO A 307 15.57 -1.24 -1.21
C PRO A 307 16.78 -0.60 -1.91
N HIS A 308 17.88 -1.33 -1.96
CA HIS A 308 18.97 -1.08 -2.92
C HIS A 308 18.45 -0.94 -4.37
N TYR A 309 19.09 -0.08 -5.16
CA TYR A 309 18.59 0.36 -6.49
C TYR A 309 19.31 -0.31 -7.69
N GLN A 310 20.15 -1.30 -7.42
CA GLN A 310 20.92 -2.03 -8.43
C GLN A 310 19.99 -2.86 -9.33
N ASP A 311 20.40 -3.07 -10.58
CA ASP A 311 19.59 -3.72 -11.62
C ASP A 311 19.06 -5.10 -11.22
N ASP A 312 19.87 -5.89 -10.52
CA ASP A 312 19.51 -7.20 -10.01
C ASP A 312 18.50 -7.12 -8.86
N VAL A 313 18.63 -6.12 -7.99
CA VAL A 313 17.68 -5.85 -6.90
C VAL A 313 16.31 -5.43 -7.46
N ILE A 314 16.29 -4.47 -8.39
CA ILE A 314 15.07 -4.04 -9.08
C ILE A 314 14.42 -5.23 -9.79
N GLY A 315 15.20 -6.03 -10.52
CA GLY A 315 14.71 -7.24 -11.19
C GLY A 315 14.14 -8.28 -10.22
N ALA A 316 14.73 -8.41 -9.04
CA ALA A 316 14.20 -9.28 -7.98
C ALA A 316 12.83 -8.78 -7.48
N ILE A 317 12.69 -7.49 -7.20
CA ILE A 317 11.43 -6.87 -6.77
C ILE A 317 10.34 -7.07 -7.85
N HIS A 318 10.65 -6.78 -9.10
CA HIS A 318 9.76 -7.00 -10.24
C HIS A 318 9.26 -8.46 -10.32
N SER A 319 10.16 -9.41 -10.10
CA SER A 319 9.83 -10.83 -10.08
C SER A 319 8.88 -11.18 -8.92
N GLN A 320 9.10 -10.59 -7.74
CA GLN A 320 8.23 -10.80 -6.58
C GLN A 320 6.84 -10.17 -6.77
N ILE A 321 6.72 -9.03 -7.46
CA ILE A 321 5.41 -8.42 -7.82
C ILE A 321 4.59 -9.39 -8.66
N LEU A 322 5.16 -9.90 -9.76
CA LEU A 322 4.47 -10.85 -10.65
C LEU A 322 4.09 -12.14 -9.91
N LEU A 323 4.99 -12.62 -9.05
CA LEU A 323 4.76 -13.84 -8.28
C LEU A 323 3.66 -13.65 -7.23
N ALA A 324 3.67 -12.52 -6.52
CA ALA A 324 2.65 -12.16 -5.53
C ALA A 324 1.28 -12.03 -6.19
N ALA A 325 1.16 -11.29 -7.29
CA ALA A 325 -0.07 -11.16 -8.05
C ALA A 325 -0.59 -12.54 -8.49
N ARG A 326 0.27 -13.37 -9.11
CA ARG A 326 -0.08 -14.74 -9.55
C ARG A 326 -0.53 -15.64 -8.40
N LYS A 327 0.10 -15.53 -7.23
CA LYS A 327 -0.28 -16.27 -6.02
C LYS A 327 -1.51 -15.67 -5.33
N GLY A 328 -1.96 -14.48 -5.71
CA GLY A 328 -3.03 -13.75 -5.05
C GLY A 328 -2.63 -13.24 -3.66
N ILE A 329 -1.35 -12.94 -3.46
CA ILE A 329 -0.81 -12.31 -2.24
C ILE A 329 -0.94 -10.80 -2.42
N LYS A 330 -1.74 -10.15 -1.57
CA LYS A 330 -1.84 -8.70 -1.49
C LYS A 330 -0.70 -8.18 -0.63
N ILE A 331 0.17 -7.35 -1.20
CA ILE A 331 1.21 -6.64 -0.45
C ILE A 331 0.59 -5.35 0.08
N ILE A 332 0.69 -5.13 1.39
CA ILE A 332 0.17 -3.98 2.11
C ILE A 332 1.37 -3.33 2.81
N PRO A 333 2.03 -2.36 2.16
CA PRO A 333 3.09 -1.61 2.81
C PRO A 333 2.56 -0.82 3.99
N VAL A 334 3.33 -0.77 5.07
CA VAL A 334 3.16 0.04 6.27
C VAL A 334 4.45 0.83 6.43
N THR A 335 4.55 1.99 5.77
CA THR A 335 5.79 2.78 5.82
C THR A 335 5.87 3.53 7.14
N ALA A 336 7.03 3.44 7.78
CA ALA A 336 7.34 4.14 9.02
C ALA A 336 8.06 5.47 8.70
N SER A 337 8.79 6.00 9.69
CA SER A 337 9.64 7.17 9.53
C SER A 337 10.72 6.92 8.47
N GLY A 338 11.51 7.93 8.09
CA GLY A 338 12.71 7.71 7.25
C GLY A 338 12.52 7.48 5.75
N ILE A 339 11.37 7.01 5.27
CA ILE A 339 11.17 6.74 3.83
C ILE A 339 11.22 8.01 2.97
N ASP A 340 11.59 7.86 1.70
CA ASP A 340 11.60 8.93 0.71
C ASP A 340 10.50 8.78 -0.37
N LYS A 341 10.37 9.79 -1.25
CA LYS A 341 9.37 9.79 -2.33
C LYS A 341 9.55 8.67 -3.36
N PRO A 342 10.77 8.30 -3.80
CA PRO A 342 10.99 7.08 -4.56
C PRO A 342 10.44 5.83 -3.85
N THR A 343 10.67 5.69 -2.55
CA THR A 343 10.20 4.56 -1.73
C THR A 343 8.68 4.54 -1.64
N GLU A 344 8.04 5.68 -1.34
CA GLU A 344 6.59 5.83 -1.33
C GLU A 344 5.98 5.34 -2.65
N PHE A 345 6.52 5.80 -3.79
CA PHE A 345 6.06 5.36 -5.10
C PHE A 345 6.20 3.85 -5.29
N LEU A 346 7.34 3.25 -4.91
CA LEU A 346 7.54 1.81 -5.02
C LEU A 346 6.53 1.04 -4.17
N MET A 347 6.32 1.46 -2.92
CA MET A 347 5.35 0.84 -2.01
C MET A 347 3.94 0.86 -2.60
N ARG A 348 3.52 2.00 -3.15
CA ARG A 348 2.22 2.13 -3.82
C ARG A 348 2.10 1.23 -5.05
N ILE A 349 3.16 1.07 -5.83
CA ILE A 349 3.20 0.09 -6.93
C ILE A 349 3.05 -1.36 -6.42
N LEU A 350 3.73 -1.74 -5.33
CA LEU A 350 3.59 -3.07 -4.73
C LEU A 350 2.13 -3.34 -4.35
N ALA A 351 1.47 -2.36 -3.72
CA ALA A 351 0.06 -2.44 -3.35
C ALA A 351 -0.84 -2.58 -4.60
N ILE A 352 -0.77 -1.63 -5.53
CA ILE A 352 -1.58 -1.59 -6.75
C ILE A 352 -1.46 -2.88 -7.56
N ALA A 353 -0.23 -3.33 -7.83
CA ALA A 353 0.04 -4.49 -8.67
C ALA A 353 -0.45 -5.81 -8.05
N THR A 354 -0.65 -5.84 -6.74
CA THR A 354 -1.12 -7.02 -6.01
C THR A 354 -2.55 -6.90 -5.51
N ASN A 355 -3.28 -5.87 -5.94
CA ASN A 355 -4.64 -5.56 -5.48
C ASN A 355 -4.72 -5.32 -3.95
N GLY A 356 -3.67 -4.75 -3.36
CA GLY A 356 -3.59 -4.32 -1.96
C GLY A 356 -3.95 -2.85 -1.77
N THR A 357 -3.50 -2.29 -0.65
CA THR A 357 -3.67 -0.89 -0.25
C THR A 357 -2.35 -0.36 0.33
N TYR A 358 -2.13 0.95 0.31
CA TYR A 358 -0.96 1.59 0.90
C TYR A 358 -1.30 2.10 2.29
N THR A 359 -0.46 1.80 3.28
CA THR A 359 -0.61 2.33 4.64
C THR A 359 0.69 2.95 5.12
N PHE A 360 0.58 3.89 6.04
CA PHE A 360 1.72 4.67 6.55
C PHE A 360 1.47 5.07 8.00
N ILE A 361 2.51 5.05 8.82
CA ILE A 361 2.47 5.57 10.19
C ILE A 361 2.49 7.11 10.12
N THR A 362 1.77 7.75 11.04
CA THR A 362 1.65 9.22 11.10
C THR A 362 2.20 9.77 12.41
N ASP A 363 2.62 11.05 12.39
CA ASP A 363 3.16 11.76 13.56
C ASP A 363 2.12 12.07 14.66
N HIS A 364 0.83 11.78 14.45
CA HIS A 364 -0.23 12.11 15.43
C HIS A 364 -0.03 11.45 16.80
N SER A 365 0.62 10.28 16.84
CA SER A 365 0.99 9.59 18.08
C SER A 365 2.16 10.24 18.83
N GLY A 366 3.01 11.01 18.12
CA GLY A 366 4.28 11.52 18.64
C GLY A 366 5.33 10.44 18.91
N ILE A 367 5.17 9.24 18.34
CA ILE A 367 6.08 8.10 18.50
C ILE A 367 6.89 7.91 17.22
N GLY A 368 8.20 7.68 17.37
CA GLY A 368 9.13 7.51 16.27
C GLY A 368 9.73 8.83 15.79
N ASN A 369 10.52 8.76 14.72
CA ASN A 369 11.02 9.96 14.03
C ASN A 369 9.95 10.58 13.13
N ASP A 370 10.23 11.77 12.58
CA ASP A 370 9.31 12.45 11.65
C ASP A 370 8.97 11.54 10.46
N HIS A 371 7.68 11.42 10.15
CA HIS A 371 7.17 10.63 9.04
C HIS A 371 7.04 11.48 7.76
N LEU A 372 7.28 10.85 6.61
CA LEU A 372 7.06 11.50 5.32
C LEU A 372 5.59 11.86 5.17
N GLU A 373 5.29 13.15 4.92
CA GLU A 373 3.92 13.54 4.54
C GLU A 373 3.54 12.80 3.24
N PRO A 374 2.52 11.92 3.26
CA PRO A 374 2.19 11.06 2.14
C PRO A 374 1.64 11.88 0.97
N THR A 375 2.03 11.57 -0.27
CA THR A 375 1.49 12.23 -1.47
C THR A 375 0.17 11.59 -1.89
N VAL A 376 -0.82 11.68 -1.01
CA VAL A 376 -2.16 11.09 -1.14
C VAL A 376 -3.22 12.19 -1.02
N GLY A 377 -4.49 11.84 -1.25
CA GLY A 377 -5.60 12.75 -0.96
C GLY A 377 -5.93 12.81 0.53
N ASP A 378 -7.13 13.30 0.86
CA ASP A 378 -7.61 13.28 2.25
C ASP A 378 -7.70 11.83 2.77
N TYR A 379 -7.27 11.61 4.01
CA TYR A 379 -7.28 10.30 4.66
C TYR A 379 -7.73 10.42 6.12
N GLU A 380 -8.20 9.30 6.69
CA GLU A 380 -8.55 9.18 8.10
C GLU A 380 -7.36 8.66 8.92
N VAL A 381 -7.16 9.22 10.11
CA VAL A 381 -6.15 8.77 11.06
C VAL A 381 -6.79 7.78 12.02
N GLU A 382 -6.23 6.58 12.10
CA GLU A 382 -6.65 5.50 12.98
C GLU A 382 -5.47 5.02 13.84
N PHE A 383 -5.73 4.22 14.88
CA PHE A 383 -4.64 3.46 15.50
C PHE A 383 -4.17 2.35 14.57
N LEU A 384 -2.87 2.09 14.54
CA LEU A 384 -2.26 1.10 13.63
C LEU A 384 -2.85 -0.30 13.82
N ASN A 385 -3.07 -0.71 15.08
CA ASN A 385 -3.72 -1.99 15.37
C ASN A 385 -5.17 -2.06 14.88
N ASP A 386 -5.94 -0.98 15.05
CA ASP A 386 -7.31 -0.86 14.54
C ASP A 386 -7.34 -0.96 13.02
N LEU A 387 -6.45 -0.21 12.34
CA LEU A 387 -6.29 -0.24 10.90
C LEU A 387 -5.96 -1.65 10.39
N ILE A 388 -4.96 -2.32 10.96
CA ILE A 388 -4.58 -3.67 10.51
C ILE A 388 -5.70 -4.68 10.78
N VAL A 389 -6.36 -4.63 11.94
CA VAL A 389 -7.50 -5.52 12.24
C VAL A 389 -8.65 -5.28 11.26
N ARG A 390 -8.94 -4.02 10.93
CA ARG A 390 -9.96 -3.63 9.94
C ARG A 390 -9.62 -4.20 8.56
N LEU A 391 -8.41 -3.96 8.07
CA LEU A 391 -7.94 -4.45 6.77
C LEU A 391 -7.98 -5.97 6.66
N VAL A 392 -7.52 -6.68 7.69
CA VAL A 392 -7.62 -8.15 7.70
C VAL A 392 -9.08 -8.59 7.61
N GLY A 393 -9.99 -7.94 8.36
CA GLY A 393 -11.43 -8.19 8.30
C GLY A 393 -12.02 -7.96 6.91
N GLU A 394 -11.72 -6.82 6.29
CA GLU A 394 -12.20 -6.44 4.96
C GLU A 394 -11.82 -7.44 3.88
N TYR A 395 -10.64 -8.06 3.96
CA TYR A 395 -10.20 -9.04 2.96
C TYR A 395 -10.68 -10.48 3.21
N VAL A 396 -11.18 -10.82 4.40
CA VAL A 396 -11.60 -12.19 4.75
C VAL A 396 -13.11 -12.37 4.91
N VAL A 397 -13.87 -11.29 4.96
CA VAL A 397 -15.35 -11.31 4.97
C VAL A 397 -15.88 -11.31 3.52
N ASP A 398 -17.05 -11.91 3.29
CA ASP A 398 -17.70 -12.01 1.96
C ASP A 398 -18.55 -10.78 1.61
#